data_AF-A0A6J1MMF3-F1
#
_entry.id   AF-A0A6J1MMF3-F1
#
_cell.length_a   1.000
_cell.length_b   1.000
_cell.length_c   1.000
_cell.angle_alpha   90.00
_cell.angle_beta   90.00
_cell.angle_gamma   90.00
#
_symmetry.space_group_name_H-M   'P 1'
#
loop_
_entity.id
_entity.type
_entity.pdbx_description
1 polymer ?
#
loop_
_entity_poly.entity_id
_entity_poly.type
_entity_poly.pdbx_seq_one_letter_code
_entity_poly.pdbx_strand_id
1 'polypeptide(L)'
;MRGITVFVLFLALCVHLFEAKDLVLGTRVNNLLISTEKVVYNKIPLIRRDKDYTYTDPKQRIIKGIIARDLSRSDAEVTVTDGGVGEAYVKLHLRSERGVGLNYLILIFTDNK
;
A
#
# COMPACT_ATOMS: atom_id res chain seq x y z
N MET A 1 23.07 -28.90 -19.70
CA MET A 1 21.66 -28.44 -19.56
C MET A 1 21.20 -28.36 -18.10
N ARG A 2 21.39 -29.41 -17.27
CA ARG A 2 20.98 -29.41 -15.85
C ARG A 2 21.49 -28.23 -15.00
N GLY A 3 22.75 -27.83 -15.16
CA GLY A 3 23.32 -26.69 -14.41
C GLY A 3 22.68 -25.34 -14.76
N ILE A 4 22.33 -25.13 -16.02
CA ILE A 4 21.63 -23.92 -16.48
C ILE A 4 20.21 -23.90 -15.90
N THR A 5 19.51 -25.03 -15.89
CA THR A 5 18.17 -25.13 -15.31
C THR A 5 18.16 -24.81 -13.81
N VAL A 6 19.14 -25.31 -13.05
CA VAL A 6 19.26 -25.01 -11.62
C VAL A 6 19.57 -23.52 -11.38
N PHE A 7 20.46 -22.93 -12.19
CA PHE A 7 20.78 -21.51 -12.09
C PHE A 7 19.58 -20.60 -12.38
N VAL A 8 18.78 -20.93 -13.40
CA VAL A 8 17.55 -20.20 -13.73
C VAL A 8 16.51 -20.31 -12.61
N LEU A 9 16.34 -21.50 -12.01
CA LEU A 9 15.44 -21.70 -10.87
C LEU A 9 15.87 -20.90 -9.64
N PHE A 10 17.18 -20.83 -9.37
CA PHE A 10 17.72 -20.02 -8.27
C PHE A 10 17.46 -18.53 -8.47
N LEU A 11 17.67 -18.01 -9.69
CA LEU A 11 17.37 -16.62 -10.02
C LEU A 11 15.88 -16.30 -9.87
N ALA A 12 14.99 -17.20 -10.32
CA ALA A 12 13.56 -17.05 -10.14
C ALA A 12 13.18 -16.99 -8.65
N LEU A 13 13.76 -17.85 -7.82
CA LEU A 13 13.56 -17.84 -6.36
C LEU A 13 14.00 -16.49 -5.74
N CYS A 14 15.17 -15.96 -6.12
CA CYS A 14 15.65 -14.68 -5.61
C CYS A 14 14.69 -13.53 -5.93
N VAL A 15 14.06 -13.53 -7.11
CA VAL A 15 13.09 -12.48 -7.49
C VAL A 15 11.81 -12.57 -6.66
N HIS A 16 11.34 -13.79 -6.34
CA HIS A 16 10.15 -14.00 -5.53
C HIS A 16 10.31 -13.54 -4.07
N LEU A 17 11.54 -13.47 -3.55
CA LEU A 17 11.80 -13.00 -2.18
C LEU A 17 11.70 -11.48 -2.02
N PHE A 18 11.55 -10.72 -3.11
CA PHE A 18 11.42 -9.25 -3.11
C PHE A 18 10.04 -8.81 -3.61
N GLU A 19 8.98 -9.37 -3.03
CA GLU A 19 7.61 -8.90 -3.26
C GLU A 19 7.31 -7.70 -2.35
N ALA A 20 6.75 -6.63 -2.92
CA ALA A 20 6.24 -5.49 -2.16
C ALA A 20 4.72 -5.57 -2.11
N LYS A 21 4.14 -5.47 -0.91
CA LYS A 21 2.69 -5.54 -0.72
C LYS A 21 2.05 -4.17 -0.89
N ASP A 22 1.79 -3.83 -2.15
CA ASP A 22 0.97 -2.68 -2.54
C ASP A 22 -0.53 -3.02 -2.38
N LEU A 23 -1.32 -2.07 -1.88
CA LEU A 23 -2.77 -2.13 -1.91
C LEU A 23 -3.30 -1.26 -3.05
N VAL A 24 -4.05 -1.84 -3.99
CA VAL A 24 -4.72 -1.11 -5.07
C VAL A 24 -6.19 -1.53 -5.08
N LEU A 25 -7.08 -0.57 -4.87
CA LEU A 25 -8.52 -0.77 -4.88
C LEU A 25 -9.19 0.22 -5.83
N GLY A 26 -10.24 -0.22 -6.52
CA GLY A 26 -10.97 0.60 -7.48
C GLY A 26 -10.13 0.94 -8.72
N THR A 27 -10.36 2.12 -9.29
CA THR A 27 -9.69 2.55 -10.53
C THR A 27 -9.13 3.97 -10.43
N ARG A 28 -7.96 4.18 -11.06
CA ARG A 28 -7.38 5.53 -11.25
C ARG A 28 -7.77 6.16 -12.59
N VAL A 29 -8.36 5.38 -13.49
CA VAL A 29 -8.57 5.79 -14.88
C VAL A 29 -9.68 6.83 -14.92
N ASN A 30 -9.40 7.99 -15.53
CA ASN A 30 -10.31 9.13 -15.64
C ASN A 30 -10.84 9.66 -14.28
N ASN A 31 -10.06 9.48 -13.21
CA ASN A 31 -10.40 9.95 -11.87
C ASN A 31 -9.42 11.04 -11.42
N LEU A 32 -9.91 11.98 -10.62
CA LEU A 32 -9.13 13.07 -10.05
C LEU A 32 -8.41 12.60 -8.77
N LEU A 33 -7.10 12.84 -8.70
CA LEU A 33 -6.32 12.67 -7.47
C LEU A 33 -6.70 13.76 -6.46
N ILE A 34 -7.24 13.37 -5.30
CA ILE A 34 -7.74 14.30 -4.27
C ILE A 34 -6.96 14.28 -2.98
N SER A 35 -6.19 13.22 -2.73
CA SER A 35 -5.30 13.13 -1.58
C SER A 35 -4.02 12.43 -1.97
N THR A 36 -2.91 12.93 -1.45
CA THR A 36 -1.58 12.33 -1.56
C THR A 36 -0.91 12.49 -0.21
N GLU A 37 -0.84 11.40 0.54
CA GLU A 37 -0.23 11.40 1.87
C GLU A 37 0.91 10.39 1.92
N LYS A 38 2.03 10.80 2.51
CA LYS A 38 3.16 9.90 2.76
C LYS A 38 3.19 9.52 4.24
N VAL A 39 2.88 8.26 4.54
CA VAL A 39 2.87 7.72 5.89
C VAL A 39 4.23 7.10 6.21
N VAL A 40 5.04 7.80 7.02
CA VAL A 40 6.39 7.37 7.39
C VAL A 40 6.51 7.19 8.90
N TYR A 41 6.94 6.01 9.33
CA TYR A 41 7.29 5.73 10.72
C TYR A 41 8.65 5.05 10.82
N ASN A 42 9.49 5.54 11.72
CA ASN A 42 10.82 4.98 11.96
C ASN A 42 10.76 3.53 12.46
N LYS A 43 11.77 2.72 12.12
CA LYS A 43 11.90 1.36 12.63
C LYS A 43 12.16 1.34 14.14
N ILE A 44 11.60 0.36 14.84
CA ILE A 44 11.96 0.04 16.22
C ILE A 44 12.38 -1.43 16.26
N PRO A 45 13.61 -1.76 16.72
CA PRO A 45 14.06 -3.13 16.82
C PRO A 45 13.06 -4.02 17.57
N LEU A 46 12.82 -5.23 17.06
CA LEU A 46 11.95 -6.26 17.65
C LEU A 46 10.46 -5.91 17.80
N ILE A 47 10.04 -4.70 17.43
CA ILE A 47 8.65 -4.23 17.56
C ILE A 47 8.04 -4.05 16.18
N ARG A 48 6.77 -4.44 16.04
CA ARG A 48 5.95 -4.23 14.85
C ARG A 48 5.23 -2.89 15.00
N ARG A 49 5.20 -2.05 13.96
CA ARG A 49 4.37 -0.84 13.93
C ARG A 49 2.96 -1.22 13.51
N ASP A 50 2.02 -0.57 14.17
CA ASP A 50 0.58 -0.73 13.96
C ASP A 50 -0.01 0.69 14.02
N LYS A 51 -0.54 1.15 12.88
CA LYS A 51 -0.97 2.54 12.69
C LYS A 51 -2.18 2.62 11.77
N ASP A 52 -3.14 3.42 12.19
CA ASP A 52 -4.31 3.75 11.38
C ASP A 52 -4.09 5.07 10.63
N TYR A 53 -4.50 5.11 9.36
CA TYR A 53 -4.64 6.30 8.54
C TYR A 53 -6.10 6.47 8.18
N THR A 54 -6.66 7.65 8.44
CA THR A 54 -8.05 7.97 8.09
C THR A 54 -8.05 9.15 7.13
N TYR A 55 -8.86 9.03 6.09
CA TYR A 55 -9.15 10.11 5.16
C TYR A 55 -10.67 10.28 5.04
N THR A 56 -11.11 11.53 5.07
CA THR A 56 -12.50 11.93 4.81
C THR A 56 -12.47 13.10 3.85
N ASP A 57 -13.20 13.00 2.72
CA ASP A 57 -13.26 14.11 1.77
C ASP A 57 -14.16 15.23 2.31
N PRO A 58 -13.65 16.47 2.46
CA PRO A 58 -14.46 17.58 2.95
C PRO A 58 -15.63 17.94 2.03
N LYS A 59 -15.55 17.58 0.74
CA LYS A 59 -16.62 17.80 -0.25
C LYS A 59 -17.56 16.60 -0.37
N GLN A 60 -17.38 15.56 0.45
CA GLN A 60 -18.19 14.34 0.44
C GLN A 60 -18.25 13.64 -0.94
N ARG A 61 -17.18 13.77 -1.74
CA ARG A 61 -17.09 13.10 -3.04
C ARG A 61 -16.75 11.62 -2.84
N ILE A 62 -17.33 10.80 -3.70
CA ILE A 62 -17.18 9.35 -3.65
C ILE A 62 -15.79 8.92 -4.11
N ILE A 63 -15.08 8.19 -3.25
CA ILE A 63 -13.80 7.60 -3.57
C ILE A 63 -13.99 6.53 -4.65
N LYS A 64 -13.23 6.65 -5.74
CA LYS A 64 -13.22 5.73 -6.89
C LYS A 64 -11.98 4.87 -6.96
N GLY A 65 -10.89 5.28 -6.31
CA GLY A 65 -9.66 4.53 -6.31
C GLY A 65 -8.81 4.85 -5.09
N ILE A 66 -8.12 3.84 -4.57
CA ILE A 66 -7.20 3.95 -3.46
C ILE A 66 -5.94 3.17 -3.84
N ILE A 67 -4.78 3.80 -3.69
CA ILE A 67 -3.49 3.16 -3.89
C ILE A 67 -2.67 3.42 -2.63
N ALA A 68 -2.30 2.38 -1.90
CA ALA A 68 -1.26 2.45 -0.88
C ALA A 68 -0.04 1.69 -1.38
N ARG A 69 0.99 2.43 -1.77
CA ARG A 69 2.22 1.87 -2.34
C ARG A 69 3.32 1.82 -1.28
N ASP A 70 3.94 0.66 -1.10
CA ASP A 70 5.11 0.56 -0.23
C ASP A 70 6.36 1.08 -0.95
N LEU A 71 6.91 2.18 -0.44
CA LEU A 71 8.12 2.80 -0.97
C LEU A 71 9.40 2.14 -0.44
N SER A 72 9.32 1.41 0.66
CA SER A 72 10.45 0.68 1.26
C SER A 72 10.58 -0.76 0.76
N ARG A 73 9.62 -1.26 -0.03
CA ARG A 73 9.57 -2.66 -0.54
C ARG A 73 9.76 -3.67 0.59
N SER A 74 8.96 -3.52 1.63
CA SER A 74 8.95 -4.37 2.80
C SER A 74 7.74 -5.30 2.80
N ASP A 75 7.73 -6.26 3.72
CA ASP A 75 6.56 -7.11 4.01
C ASP A 75 5.49 -6.41 4.86
N ALA A 76 5.49 -5.08 4.87
CA ALA A 76 4.44 -4.32 5.51
C ALA A 76 3.10 -4.56 4.79
N GLU A 77 2.00 -4.47 5.54
CA GLU A 77 0.67 -4.79 5.06
C GLU A 77 -0.26 -3.60 5.28
N VAL A 78 -1.16 -3.38 4.33
CA VAL A 78 -2.21 -2.36 4.43
C VAL A 78 -3.55 -3.02 4.18
N THR A 79 -4.51 -2.77 5.06
CA THR A 79 -5.89 -3.25 4.93
C THR A 79 -6.86 -2.10 5.11
N VAL A 80 -8.01 -2.17 4.43
CA VAL A 80 -9.14 -1.27 4.70
C VAL A 80 -9.88 -1.82 5.91
N THR A 81 -10.05 -1.00 6.95
CA THR A 81 -10.80 -1.39 8.16
C THR A 81 -12.18 -0.76 8.22
N ASP A 82 -12.40 0.37 7.54
CA ASP A 82 -13.69 1.06 7.46
C ASP A 82 -13.77 1.92 6.20
N GLY A 83 -14.98 2.17 5.70
CA GLY A 83 -15.24 2.91 4.46
C GLY A 83 -14.60 2.28 3.22
N GLY A 84 -14.08 3.13 2.32
CA GLY A 84 -13.31 2.69 1.15
C GLY A 84 -13.87 3.19 -0.18
N VAL A 85 -13.63 2.41 -1.25
CA VAL A 85 -14.14 2.73 -2.58
C VAL A 85 -15.67 2.62 -2.58
N GLY A 86 -16.35 3.67 -3.04
CA GLY A 86 -17.81 3.79 -2.95
C GLY A 86 -18.29 4.71 -1.81
N GLU A 87 -17.41 5.04 -0.86
CA GLU A 87 -17.70 5.93 0.26
C GLU A 87 -16.94 7.26 0.12
N ALA A 88 -17.32 8.27 0.92
CA ALA A 88 -16.62 9.56 0.99
C ALA A 88 -15.46 9.57 2.00
N TYR A 89 -15.21 8.44 2.66
CA TYR A 89 -14.17 8.27 3.67
C TYR A 89 -13.54 6.88 3.56
N VAL A 90 -12.33 6.75 4.08
CA VAL A 90 -11.65 5.46 4.22
C VAL A 90 -10.76 5.47 5.46
N LYS A 91 -10.75 4.34 6.17
CA LYS A 91 -9.79 4.02 7.21
C LYS A 91 -8.91 2.86 6.75
N LEU A 92 -7.61 3.13 6.68
CA LEU A 92 -6.57 2.17 6.37
C LEU A 92 -5.83 1.79 7.64
N HIS A 93 -5.56 0.51 7.81
CA HIS A 93 -4.72 -0.01 8.88
C HIS A 93 -3.40 -0.50 8.28
N LEU A 94 -2.30 0.10 8.73
CA LEU A 94 -0.95 -0.16 8.25
C LEU A 94 -0.15 -0.89 9.32
N ARG A 95 0.47 -2.00 8.92
CA ARG A 95 1.22 -2.87 9.81
C ARG A 95 2.60 -3.16 9.24
N SER A 96 3.67 -2.72 9.90
CA SER A 96 5.05 -2.95 9.39
C SER A 96 5.47 -4.40 9.59
N GLU A 97 6.61 -4.81 9.03
CA GLU A 97 7.32 -5.98 9.55
C GLU A 97 7.98 -5.67 10.91
N ARG A 98 8.33 -6.69 11.70
CA ARG A 98 9.04 -6.51 12.97
C ARG A 98 10.43 -5.94 12.71
N GLY A 99 10.80 -4.87 13.41
CA GLY A 99 12.14 -4.27 13.24
C GLY A 99 12.27 -3.39 11.99
N VAL A 100 11.21 -3.24 11.20
CA VAL A 100 11.15 -2.39 9.99
C VAL A 100 10.23 -1.20 10.24
N GLY A 101 10.46 -0.10 9.53
CA GLY A 101 9.59 1.08 9.56
C GLY A 101 8.36 0.93 8.68
N LEU A 102 7.54 1.97 8.60
CA LEU A 102 6.50 2.12 7.57
C LEU A 102 6.92 3.25 6.64
N ASN A 103 6.66 3.09 5.34
CA ASN A 103 6.92 4.11 4.33
C ASN A 103 5.96 3.91 3.16
N TYR A 104 4.72 4.34 3.34
CA TYR A 104 3.67 4.21 2.34
C TYR A 104 3.37 5.53 1.67
N LEU A 105 3.10 5.49 0.37
CA LEU A 105 2.46 6.57 -0.37
C LEU A 105 1.00 6.19 -0.61
N ILE A 106 0.10 6.94 0.02
CA ILE A 106 -1.35 6.76 -0.09
C ILE A 106 -1.89 7.80 -1.07
N LEU A 107 -2.56 7.32 -2.11
CA LEU A 107 -3.19 8.12 -3.15
C LEU A 107 -4.68 7.80 -3.17
N ILE A 108 -5.52 8.82 -3.13
CA ILE A 108 -6.98 8.68 -3.15
C ILE A 108 -7.53 9.44 -4.34
N PHE A 109 -8.39 8.76 -5.11
CA PHE A 109 -8.97 9.24 -6.35
C PHE A 109 -10.49 9.33 -6.23
N THR A 110 -11.08 10.35 -6.83
CA THR A 110 -12.54 10.54 -6.96
C THR A 110 -12.94 10.69 -8.42
N ASP A 111 -14.23 10.61 -8.71
CA ASP A 111 -14.78 10.91 -10.04
C ASP A 111 -14.40 12.33 -10.51
N ASN A 112 -14.11 12.48 -11.80
CA ASN A 112 -13.66 13.74 -12.43
C ASN A 112 -14.83 14.56 -13.02
N LYS A 113 -15.98 14.56 -12.35
CA LYS A 113 -17.20 15.26 -12.78
C LYS A 113 -17.36 16.61 -12.11
#